data_AF-A0A7X6SG70-F1
#
_entry.id   AF-A0A7X6SG70-F1
#
_cell.length_a   1.000
_cell.length_b   1.000
_cell.length_c   1.000
_cell.angle_alpha   90.00
_cell.angle_beta   90.00
_cell.angle_gamma   90.00
#
_symmetry.space_group_name_H-M   'P 1'
#
loop_
_entity.id
_entity.type
_entity.pdbx_description
1 polymer ?
#
loop_
_entity_poly.entity_id
_entity_poly.type
_entity_poly.pdbx_seq_one_letter_code
_entity_poly.pdbx_strand_id
1 'polypeptide(L)' 'ALHRYLSWRLPDYRPEVHLGGAGYLFVRGMSGAQTPVLGSMPSGVFTWLPPAEMVAAASEVLAGGER' A
#
# COMPACT_ATOMS: atom_id res chain seq x y z
N ALA A 1 -7.69 -3.09 -4.53
CA ALA A 1 -9.02 -2.88 -3.91
C ALA A 1 -9.20 -1.45 -3.42
N LEU A 2 -8.34 -0.95 -2.50
CA LEU A 2 -8.47 0.41 -1.95
C LEU A 2 -8.51 1.51 -3.01
N HIS A 3 -7.67 1.42 -4.05
CA HIS A 3 -7.69 2.37 -5.17
C HIS A 3 -9.10 2.53 -5.78
N ARG A 4 -9.74 1.45 -6.22
CA ARG A 4 -11.10 1.48 -6.80
C ARG A 4 -12.15 2.00 -5.82
N TYR A 5 -12.03 1.61 -4.55
CA TYR A 5 -12.93 2.11 -3.51
C TYR A 5 -12.85 3.63 -3.34
N LEU A 6 -11.63 4.18 -3.27
CA LEU A 6 -11.43 5.63 -3.16
C LEU A 6 -11.89 6.37 -4.42
N SER A 7 -11.64 5.82 -5.62
CA SER A 7 -12.14 6.38 -6.88
C SER A 7 -13.66 6.56 -6.90
N TRP A 8 -14.40 5.75 -6.15
CA TRP A 8 -15.86 5.87 -6.06
C TRP A 8 -16.34 6.79 -4.93
N ARG A 9 -15.54 6.95 -3.87
CA ARG A 9 -15.98 7.58 -2.62
C ARG A 9 -15.42 8.96 -2.38
N LEU A 10 -14.28 9.27 -2.99
CA LEU A 10 -13.58 10.54 -2.80
C LEU A 10 -13.67 11.35 -4.10
N PRO A 11 -14.41 12.48 -4.12
CA PRO A 11 -14.36 13.43 -5.24
C PRO A 11 -12.92 13.88 -5.50
N ASP A 12 -12.57 14.09 -6.77
CA ASP A 12 -11.24 14.52 -7.21
C ASP A 12 -10.10 13.60 -6.73
N TYR A 13 -10.38 12.29 -6.61
CA TYR A 13 -9.40 11.30 -6.18
C TYR A 13 -8.20 11.21 -7.14
N ARG A 14 -7.04 11.63 -6.62
CA ARG A 14 -5.71 11.44 -7.20
C ARG A 14 -4.92 10.36 -6.45
N PRO A 15 -4.59 9.21 -7.07
CA PRO A 15 -3.86 8.14 -6.41
C PRO A 15 -2.51 8.57 -5.82
N GLU A 16 -1.80 9.49 -6.47
CA GLU A 16 -0.47 9.98 -6.05
C GLU A 16 -0.52 10.78 -4.75
N VAL A 17 -1.67 11.35 -4.43
CA VAL A 17 -1.87 12.20 -3.26
C VAL A 17 -2.59 11.43 -2.15
N HIS A 18 -3.56 10.59 -2.52
CA HIS A 18 -4.49 9.99 -1.56
C HIS A 18 -4.17 8.54 -1.18
N LEU A 19 -3.35 7.81 -1.94
CA LEU A 19 -2.93 6.46 -1.52
C LEU A 19 -1.74 6.54 -0.57
N GLY A 20 -1.96 6.18 0.70
CA GLY A 20 -0.96 6.20 1.77
C GLY A 20 -0.03 4.97 1.85
N GLY A 21 0.02 4.14 0.81
CA GLY A 21 0.82 2.91 0.80
C GLY A 21 0.17 1.69 1.45
N ALA A 22 0.99 0.67 1.74
CA ALA A 22 0.60 -0.60 2.32
C ALA A 22 1.59 -1.03 3.41
N GLY A 23 1.06 -1.68 4.45
CA GLY A 23 1.85 -2.28 5.52
C GLY A 23 1.46 -3.74 5.73
N TYR A 24 2.44 -4.58 6.03
CA TYR A 24 2.23 -5.96 6.44
C TYR A 24 2.96 -6.22 7.75
N LEU A 25 2.22 -6.64 8.78
CA LEU A 25 2.69 -6.71 10.15
C LEU A 25 2.80 -8.16 10.63
N PHE A 26 4.04 -8.61 10.83
CA PHE A 26 4.34 -9.88 11.48
C PHE A 26 4.41 -9.66 12.99
N VAL A 27 3.23 -9.62 13.60
CA VAL A 27 3.04 -9.20 15.01
C VAL A 27 3.97 -9.92 16.00
N ARG A 28 4.28 -11.20 15.79
CA ARG A 28 5.21 -11.95 16.66
C ARG A 28 6.63 -11.39 16.69
N GLY A 29 7.06 -10.67 15.65
CA GLY A 29 8.35 -10.01 15.60
C GLY A 29 8.37 -8.59 16.19
N MET A 30 7.22 -8.08 16.62
CA MET A 30 7.07 -6.74 17.19
C MET A 30 7.07 -6.82 18.71
N SER A 31 8.17 -6.40 19.33
CA SER A 31 8.41 -6.43 20.79
C SER A 31 8.14 -5.07 21.46
N GLY A 32 7.16 -4.32 20.96
CA GLY A 32 6.81 -2.98 21.46
C GLY A 32 7.90 -1.94 21.15
N ALA A 33 8.07 -0.95 22.04
CA ALA A 33 9.04 0.14 21.85
C ALA A 33 10.50 -0.33 21.72
N GLN A 34 10.80 -1.56 22.16
CA GLN A 34 12.14 -2.17 22.06
C GLN A 34 12.33 -2.99 20.77
N THR A 35 11.38 -2.97 19.83
CA THR A 35 11.49 -3.72 18.57
C THR A 35 12.77 -3.33 17.82
N PRO A 36 13.70 -4.27 17.57
CA PRO A 36 14.94 -3.96 16.87
C PRO A 36 14.66 -3.49 15.44
N VAL A 37 15.40 -2.49 14.97
CA VAL A 37 15.36 -2.05 13.56
C VAL A 37 16.46 -2.78 12.80
N LEU A 38 16.08 -3.56 11.79
CA LEU A 38 17.01 -4.28 10.91
C LEU A 38 16.89 -3.66 9.50
N GLY A 39 17.90 -2.90 9.09
CA GLY A 39 17.85 -2.13 7.84
C GLY A 39 16.94 -0.90 7.98
N SER A 40 16.00 -0.74 7.05
CA SER A 40 15.11 0.43 7.00
C SER A 40 13.80 0.29 7.77
N MET A 41 13.51 -0.88 8.36
CA MET A 41 12.23 -1.17 9.01
C MET A 41 12.41 -1.88 10.36
N PRO A 42 11.50 -1.65 11.33
CA PRO A 42 11.44 -2.45 12.55
C PRO A 42 11.22 -3.94 12.24
N SER A 43 11.75 -4.80 13.09
CA SER A 43 11.51 -6.24 13.04
C SER A 43 10.01 -6.53 13.03
N GLY A 44 9.60 -7.36 12.08
CA GLY A 44 8.19 -7.71 11.87
C GLY A 44 7.35 -6.65 11.16
N VAL A 45 7.94 -5.55 10.67
CA VAL A 45 7.23 -4.55 9.89
C VAL A 45 7.73 -4.56 8.45
N PHE A 46 6.81 -4.70 7.50
CA PHE A 46 7.04 -4.41 6.10
C PHE A 46 6.14 -3.25 5.69
N THR A 47 6.71 -2.23 5.03
CA THR A 47 5.96 -1.13 4.43
C THR A 47 6.34 -0.96 2.97
N TRP A 48 5.38 -0.55 2.16
CA TRP A 48 5.60 -0.29 0.74
C TRP A 48 4.71 0.85 0.29
N LEU A 49 5.31 1.81 -0.41
CA LEU A 49 4.57 2.82 -1.17
C LEU A 49 4.64 2.43 -2.66
N PRO A 50 3.65 1.68 -3.17
CA PRO A 50 3.63 1.32 -4.59
C PRO A 50 3.52 2.58 -5.46
N PRO A 51 4.19 2.64 -6.62
CA PRO A 51 3.94 3.68 -7.60
C PRO A 51 2.46 3.74 -7.98
N ALA A 52 1.88 4.94 -7.99
CA ALA A 52 0.47 5.15 -8.31
C ALA A 52 0.09 4.57 -9.68
N GLU A 53 0.96 4.76 -10.68
CA GLU A 53 0.82 4.20 -12.03
C GLU A 53 0.71 2.68 -12.03
N MET A 54 1.49 2.00 -11.18
CA MET A 54 1.47 0.54 -11.06
C MET A 54 0.12 0.07 -10.50
N VAL A 55 -0.41 0.79 -9.50
CA VAL A 55 -1.71 0.48 -8.91
C VAL A 55 -2.85 0.70 -9.90
N ALA A 56 -2.78 1.78 -10.69
CA ALA A 56 -3.76 2.07 -11.73
C ALA A 56 -3.72 1.00 -12.84
N ALA A 57 -2.53 0.70 -13.38
CA ALA A 57 -2.35 -0.33 -14.39
C ALA A 57 -2.83 -1.72 -13.91
N ALA A 58 -2.52 -2.09 -12.68
CA ALA A 58 -3.03 -3.32 -12.09
C ALA A 58 -4.57 -3.33 -11.98
N SER A 59 -5.19 -2.17 -11.72
CA SER A 59 -6.65 -2.06 -11.69
C SER A 59 -7.27 -2.31 -13.07
N GLU A 60 -6.68 -1.78 -14.13
CA GLU A 60 -7.15 -1.97 -15.52
C GLU A 60 -7.08 -3.44 -15.95
N VAL A 61 -5.95 -4.11 -15.70
CA VAL A 61 -5.80 -5.56 -15.97
C VAL A 61 -6.86 -6.35 -15.21
N LEU A 62 -7.09 -6.03 -13.93
CA LEU A 62 -8.11 -6.70 -13.11
C LEU A 62 -9.55 -6.38 -13.56
N ALA A 63 -9.77 -5.33 -14.34
CA ALA A 63 -11.05 -5.00 -14.95
C ALA A 63 -11.28 -5.73 -16.29
N GLY A 64 -10.31 -6.53 -16.74
CA GLY A 64 -10.35 -7.24 -18.03
C GLY A 64 -9.71 -6.48 -19.19
N GLY A 65 -8.99 -5.39 -18.91
CA GLY A 65 -8.18 -4.69 -19.91
C GLY A 65 -6.96 -5.51 -20.34
N GLU A 66 -6.48 -5.27 -21.56
CA GLU A 66 -5.21 -5.84 -22.04
C GLU A 66 -4.00 -5.08 -21.46
N ARG A 67 -2.82 -5.70 -21.53
CA ARG A 67 -1.59 -5.21 -20.89
C ARG A 67 -0.84 -4.21 -21.74
#